data_AF-A0A849WJ97-F1
#
_entry.id   AF-A0A849WJ97-F1
#
_cell.length_a   1.000
_cell.length_b   1.000
_cell.length_c   1.000
_cell.angle_alpha   90.00
_cell.angle_beta   90.00
_cell.angle_gamma   90.00
#
_symmetry.space_group_name_H-M   'P 1'
#
loop_
_entity.id
_entity.type
_entity.pdbx_description
1 polymer ?
#
loop_
_entity_poly.entity_id
_entity_poly.type
_entity_poly.pdbx_seq_one_letter_code
_entity_poly.pdbx_strand_id
1 'polypeptide(L)'
;MEVNYEMVLLSDLLKKSRENPHPDFLAALNYIYQRIDQVTAQSPSSSFNSKIRFLKKILPPFFLPKLLYRLHYDAMIGFRKQGEEKVVYGMISFQKHPSKNKIGMFDIYISPERREKDIVGHFQKLSTMVYQLTQRFQQSGYSYLQCGKNETTKKLLRLYHRMCIRNEWDSMVDVETSRIYL
;
A
#
# COMPACT_ATOMS: atom_id res chain seq x y z
N MET A 1 -5.46 -23.95 -11.52
CA MET A 1 -4.17 -23.26 -11.26
C MET A 1 -4.32 -22.46 -9.98
N GLU A 2 -3.44 -22.71 -9.01
CA GLU A 2 -3.46 -22.03 -7.72
C GLU A 2 -3.06 -20.55 -7.88
N VAL A 3 -3.82 -19.65 -7.26
CA VAL A 3 -3.56 -18.20 -7.30
C VAL A 3 -2.86 -17.83 -6.02
N ASN A 4 -1.60 -17.43 -6.12
CA ASN A 4 -0.79 -17.03 -4.97
C ASN A 4 -0.69 -15.51 -4.88
N TYR A 5 -0.66 -14.98 -3.66
CA TYR A 5 -0.46 -13.56 -3.40
C TYR A 5 0.91 -13.36 -2.75
N GLU A 6 1.74 -12.55 -3.39
CA GLU A 6 3.06 -12.17 -2.88
C GLU A 6 3.02 -10.69 -2.55
N MET A 7 3.63 -10.30 -1.44
CA MET A 7 3.63 -8.91 -1.02
C MET A 7 5.06 -8.43 -0.79
N VAL A 8 5.38 -7.27 -1.34
CA VAL A 8 6.74 -6.73 -1.35
C VAL A 8 6.68 -5.24 -1.04
N LEU A 9 7.65 -4.73 -0.27
CA LEU A 9 7.82 -3.29 -0.12
C LEU A 9 8.41 -2.69 -1.40
N LEU A 10 7.89 -1.54 -1.79
CA LEU A 10 8.44 -0.75 -2.90
C LEU A 10 9.92 -0.41 -2.66
N SER A 11 10.29 -0.12 -1.42
CA SER A 11 11.70 0.13 -1.06
C SER A 11 12.62 -1.07 -1.25
N ASP A 12 12.12 -2.30 -1.07
CA ASP A 12 12.91 -3.50 -1.33
C ASP A 12 13.05 -3.79 -2.82
N LEU A 13 11.98 -3.57 -3.59
CA LEU A 13 12.04 -3.61 -5.06
C LEU A 13 13.01 -2.57 -5.63
N LEU A 14 13.04 -1.38 -5.02
CA LEU A 14 13.98 -0.31 -5.38
C LEU A 14 15.43 -0.73 -5.09
N LYS A 15 15.71 -1.39 -3.95
CA LYS A 15 17.04 -1.91 -3.64
C LYS A 15 17.47 -2.97 -4.66
N LYS A 16 16.58 -3.92 -4.98
CA LYS A 16 16.82 -4.95 -6.01
C LYS A 16 17.11 -4.34 -7.39
N SER A 17 16.56 -3.17 -7.69
CA SER A 17 16.66 -2.53 -9.01
C SER A 17 17.83 -1.54 -9.17
N ARG A 18 18.78 -1.50 -8.23
CA ARG A 18 19.89 -0.53 -8.24
C ARG A 18 20.89 -0.77 -9.37
N GLU A 19 21.12 -2.03 -9.73
CA GLU A 19 22.07 -2.43 -10.78
C GLU A 19 21.37 -2.55 -12.14
N ASN A 20 20.20 -3.18 -12.16
CA ASN A 20 19.34 -3.32 -13.34
C ASN A 20 17.86 -3.21 -12.94
N PRO A 21 16.98 -2.62 -13.77
CA PRO A 21 15.55 -2.54 -13.46
C PRO A 21 14.91 -3.93 -13.29
N HIS A 22 14.47 -4.26 -12.08
CA HIS A 22 13.77 -5.52 -11.82
C HIS A 22 12.35 -5.47 -12.41
N PRO A 23 11.85 -6.54 -13.05
CA PRO A 23 10.50 -6.55 -13.65
C PRO A 23 9.39 -6.16 -12.67
N ASP A 24 9.40 -6.72 -11.45
CA ASP A 24 8.41 -6.34 -10.42
C ASP A 24 8.48 -4.87 -10.02
N PHE A 25 9.67 -4.26 -10.02
CA PHE A 25 9.81 -2.84 -9.72
C PHE A 25 9.23 -1.99 -10.85
N LEU A 26 9.46 -2.37 -12.10
CA LEU A 26 8.85 -1.73 -13.27
C LEU A 26 7.32 -1.86 -13.25
N ALA A 27 6.80 -3.04 -12.92
CA ALA A 27 5.37 -3.28 -12.79
C ALA A 27 4.74 -2.41 -11.69
N ALA A 28 5.37 -2.33 -10.52
CA ALA A 28 4.94 -1.47 -9.43
C ALA A 28 4.98 0.02 -9.81
N LEU A 29 6.05 0.45 -10.50
CA LEU A 29 6.16 1.81 -11.01
C LEU A 29 5.03 2.14 -11.98
N ASN A 30 4.83 1.31 -12.99
CA ASN A 30 3.78 1.51 -13.99
C ASN A 30 2.41 1.60 -13.33
N TYR A 31 2.13 0.74 -12.36
CA TYR A 31 0.90 0.76 -11.58
C TYR A 31 0.70 2.08 -10.81
N ILE A 32 1.74 2.56 -10.11
CA ILE A 32 1.70 3.84 -9.40
C ILE A 32 1.45 5.00 -10.36
N TYR A 33 2.12 5.00 -11.51
CA TYR A 33 1.96 6.04 -12.52
C TYR A 33 0.55 6.06 -13.13
N GLN A 34 0.01 4.89 -13.49
CA GLN A 34 -1.36 4.76 -13.98
C GLN A 34 -2.38 5.27 -12.95
N ARG A 35 -2.20 4.92 -11.67
CA ARG A 35 -3.04 5.44 -10.58
C ARG A 35 -2.98 6.97 -10.48
N ILE A 36 -1.78 7.55 -10.52
CA ILE A 36 -1.61 9.01 -10.48
C ILE A 36 -2.36 9.67 -11.64
N ASP A 37 -2.25 9.12 -12.85
CA ASP A 37 -2.94 9.66 -14.01
C ASP A 37 -4.46 9.63 -13.82
N GLN A 38 -5.01 8.50 -13.35
CA GLN A 38 -6.43 8.35 -13.06
C GLN A 38 -6.92 9.35 -12.00
N VAL A 39 -6.21 9.49 -10.87
CA VAL A 39 -6.59 10.42 -9.80
C VAL A 39 -6.54 11.88 -10.28
N THR A 40 -5.52 12.24 -11.06
CA THR A 40 -5.41 13.61 -11.58
C THR A 40 -6.44 13.91 -12.67
N ALA A 41 -6.92 12.91 -13.41
CA ALA A 41 -8.01 13.06 -14.37
C ALA A 41 -9.36 13.25 -13.67
N GLN A 42 -9.60 12.52 -12.58
CA GLN A 42 -10.85 12.56 -11.81
C GLN A 42 -10.95 13.77 -10.86
N SER A 43 -9.83 14.41 -10.52
CA SER A 43 -9.80 15.59 -9.63
C SER A 43 -8.71 16.59 -10.05
N PRO A 44 -8.93 17.32 -11.15
CA PRO A 44 -7.92 18.20 -11.76
C PRO A 44 -7.62 19.47 -10.95
N SER A 45 -8.48 19.85 -9.99
CA SER A 45 -8.38 21.10 -9.21
C SER A 45 -7.52 21.01 -7.93
N SER A 46 -7.04 19.82 -7.56
CA SER A 46 -6.20 19.65 -6.36
C SER A 46 -4.77 20.16 -6.57
N SER A 47 -4.30 21.05 -5.68
CA SER A 47 -2.93 21.60 -5.71
C SER A 47 -1.85 20.51 -5.56
N PHE A 48 -2.14 19.44 -4.83
CA PHE A 48 -1.27 18.26 -4.73
C PHE A 48 -1.20 17.51 -6.07
N ASN A 49 -2.34 17.30 -6.72
CA ASN A 49 -2.42 16.60 -8.00
C ASN A 49 -1.66 17.34 -9.11
N SER A 50 -1.76 18.68 -9.14
CA SER A 50 -0.99 19.52 -10.07
C SER A 50 0.52 19.41 -9.85
N LYS A 51 0.99 19.39 -8.59
CA LYS A 51 2.41 19.20 -8.25
C LYS A 51 2.91 17.82 -8.69
N ILE A 52 2.14 16.76 -8.46
CA ILE A 52 2.50 15.40 -8.88
C ILE A 52 2.56 15.29 -10.41
N ARG A 53 1.61 15.90 -11.13
CA ARG A 53 1.62 15.94 -12.61
C ARG A 53 2.86 16.64 -13.15
N PHE A 54 3.27 17.75 -12.53
CA PHE A 54 4.48 18.47 -12.89
C PHE A 54 5.75 17.64 -12.60
N LEU A 55 5.82 17.02 -11.41
CA LEU A 55 6.93 16.14 -11.05
C LEU A 55 7.07 14.95 -12.03
N LYS A 56 5.95 14.38 -12.50
CA LYS A 56 5.96 13.31 -13.51
C LYS A 56 6.52 13.77 -14.86
N LYS A 57 6.28 15.02 -15.27
CA LYS A 57 6.79 15.56 -16.54
C LYS A 57 8.31 15.77 -16.52
N ILE A 58 8.87 16.05 -15.34
CA ILE A 58 10.26 16.51 -15.21
C ILE A 58 11.17 15.41 -14.68
N LEU A 59 10.66 14.55 -13.80
CA LEU A 59 11.46 13.47 -13.21
C LEU A 59 11.28 12.18 -14.00
N PRO A 60 12.37 11.52 -14.42
CA PRO A 60 12.27 10.18 -14.96
C PRO A 60 11.57 9.26 -13.96
N PRO A 61 10.74 8.29 -14.42
CA PRO A 61 9.90 7.46 -13.55
C PRO A 61 10.60 6.84 -12.34
N PHE A 62 11.87 6.48 -12.52
CA PHE A 62 12.72 5.85 -11.53
C PHE A 62 13.14 6.75 -10.36
N PHE A 63 13.05 8.07 -10.50
CA PHE A 63 13.45 9.01 -9.44
C PHE A 63 12.37 9.21 -8.39
N LEU A 64 11.09 9.04 -8.75
CA LEU A 64 9.98 9.27 -7.84
C LEU A 64 10.03 8.34 -6.61
N PRO A 65 10.22 7.01 -6.73
CA PRO A 65 10.35 6.14 -5.55
C PRO A 65 11.57 6.47 -4.69
N LYS A 66 12.70 6.87 -5.29
CA LYS A 66 13.89 7.27 -4.54
C LYS A 66 13.62 8.51 -3.68
N LEU A 67 12.93 9.50 -4.24
CA LEU A 67 12.53 10.71 -3.52
C LEU A 67 11.53 10.39 -2.40
N LEU A 68 10.50 9.61 -2.70
CA LEU A 68 9.49 9.17 -1.72
C LEU A 68 10.14 8.41 -0.56
N TYR A 69 11.06 7.47 -0.86
CA TYR A 69 11.79 6.72 0.13
C TYR A 69 12.60 7.62 1.08
N ARG A 70 13.27 8.65 0.54
CA ARG A 70 14.01 9.65 1.35
C ARG A 70 13.09 10.46 2.27
N LEU A 71 11.85 10.68 1.85
CA LEU A 71 10.81 11.32 2.65
C LEU A 71 10.05 10.34 3.56
N HIS A 72 10.60 9.13 3.74
CA HIS A 72 10.05 8.03 4.53
C HIS A 72 8.70 7.48 4.04
N TYR A 73 8.30 7.82 2.82
CA TYR A 73 7.17 7.19 2.15
C TYR A 73 7.57 5.84 1.58
N ASP A 74 6.66 4.88 1.71
CA ASP A 74 6.82 3.54 1.18
C ASP A 74 5.45 2.97 0.81
N ALA A 75 5.45 1.82 0.16
CA ALA A 75 4.21 1.13 -0.17
C ALA A 75 4.38 -0.39 -0.11
N MET A 76 3.37 -1.07 0.43
CA MET A 76 3.23 -2.52 0.31
C MET A 76 2.54 -2.80 -1.02
N ILE A 77 3.22 -3.48 -1.94
CA ILE A 77 2.67 -3.89 -3.23
C ILE A 77 2.23 -5.35 -3.12
N GLY A 78 0.96 -5.61 -3.39
CA GLY A 78 0.42 -6.97 -3.49
C GLY A 78 0.44 -7.41 -4.95
N PHE A 79 1.15 -8.48 -5.25
CA PHE A 79 1.17 -9.16 -6.55
C PHE A 79 0.31 -10.42 -6.50
N ARG A 80 -0.49 -10.62 -7.52
CA ARG A 80 -1.17 -11.88 -7.79
C ARG A 80 -0.32 -12.66 -8.79
N LYS A 81 0.05 -13.89 -8.43
CA LYS A 81 0.76 -14.83 -9.29
C LYS A 81 -0.21 -15.90 -9.78
N GLN A 82 -0.22 -16.11 -11.10
CA GLN A 82 -0.96 -17.19 -11.75
C GLN A 82 -0.05 -17.82 -12.81
N GLY A 83 0.58 -18.95 -12.48
CA GLY A 83 1.66 -19.50 -13.29
C GLY A 83 2.90 -18.59 -13.28
N GLU A 84 3.37 -18.19 -14.46
CA GLU A 84 4.47 -17.22 -14.63
C GLU A 84 4.00 -15.76 -14.57
N GLU A 85 2.70 -15.51 -14.76
CA GLU A 85 2.16 -14.16 -14.80
C GLU A 85 2.06 -13.57 -13.38
N LYS A 86 2.70 -12.42 -13.17
CA LYS A 86 2.69 -11.67 -11.91
C LYS A 86 2.14 -10.27 -12.16
N VAL A 87 0.95 -10.00 -11.62
CA VAL A 87 0.24 -8.73 -11.84
C VAL A 87 0.01 -8.03 -10.52
N VAL A 88 0.17 -6.70 -10.50
CA VAL A 88 -0.15 -5.91 -9.31
C VAL A 88 -1.66 -5.98 -9.06
N TYR A 89 -2.02 -6.45 -7.87
CA TYR A 89 -3.39 -6.60 -7.41
C TYR A 89 -3.85 -5.37 -6.60
N GLY A 90 -2.98 -4.86 -5.73
CA GLY A 90 -3.29 -3.73 -4.87
C GLY A 90 -2.05 -3.13 -4.23
N MET A 91 -2.24 -1.99 -3.58
CA MET A 91 -1.18 -1.23 -2.93
C MET A 91 -1.69 -0.58 -1.65
N ILE A 92 -0.89 -0.66 -0.58
CA ILE A 92 -1.09 0.10 0.67
C ILE A 92 0.04 1.11 0.80
N SER A 93 -0.28 2.40 0.70
CA SER A 93 0.69 3.50 0.82
C SER A 93 0.78 4.02 2.25
N PHE A 94 2.01 4.24 2.73
CA PHE A 94 2.25 4.72 4.09
C PHE A 94 3.51 5.58 4.21
N GLN A 95 3.63 6.33 5.30
CA GLN A 95 4.83 7.10 5.67
C GLN A 95 5.25 6.72 7.08
N LYS A 96 6.54 6.47 7.23
CA LYS A 96 7.16 6.21 8.52
C LYS A 96 7.46 7.53 9.21
N HIS A 97 7.19 7.62 10.50
CA HIS A 97 7.53 8.76 11.35
C HIS A 97 8.45 8.28 12.49
N PRO A 98 9.77 8.15 12.24
CA PRO A 98 10.71 7.63 13.23
C PRO A 98 10.69 8.42 14.55
N SER A 99 10.65 9.75 14.49
CA SER A 99 10.60 10.60 15.69
C SER A 99 9.33 10.46 16.53
N LYS A 100 8.29 9.81 16.00
CA LYS A 100 7.00 9.58 16.67
C LYS A 100 6.70 8.09 16.87
N ASN A 101 7.66 7.21 16.55
CA ASN A 101 7.52 5.75 16.60
C ASN A 101 6.21 5.23 15.99
N LYS A 102 5.76 5.82 14.86
CA LYS A 102 4.52 5.40 14.19
C LYS A 102 4.64 5.34 12.68
N ILE A 103 3.73 4.62 12.05
CA ILE A 103 3.58 4.58 10.59
C ILE A 103 2.19 5.13 10.23
N GLY A 104 2.12 6.20 9.44
CA GLY A 104 0.85 6.73 8.93
C GLY A 104 0.44 6.03 7.63
N MET A 105 -0.70 5.35 7.64
CA MET A 105 -1.30 4.74 6.45
C MET A 105 -2.27 5.73 5.80
N PHE A 106 -2.08 6.02 4.51
CA PHE A 106 -2.83 7.08 3.83
C PHE A 106 -3.84 6.57 2.82
N ASP A 107 -3.50 5.49 2.11
CA ASP A 107 -4.37 4.99 1.06
C ASP A 107 -4.21 3.48 0.83
N ILE A 108 -5.33 2.86 0.48
CA ILE A 108 -5.41 1.47 0.03
C ILE A 108 -6.05 1.50 -1.35
N TYR A 109 -5.30 1.10 -2.36
CA TYR A 109 -5.73 1.12 -3.75
C TYR A 109 -5.79 -0.30 -4.31
N ILE A 110 -6.90 -0.62 -4.97
CA ILE A 110 -7.10 -1.85 -5.75
C ILE A 110 -7.16 -1.46 -7.22
N SER A 111 -6.61 -2.32 -8.09
CA SER A 111 -6.61 -2.08 -9.52
C SER A 111 -8.06 -1.97 -10.07
N PRO A 112 -8.37 -0.98 -10.94
CA PRO A 112 -9.75 -0.66 -11.33
C PRO A 112 -10.48 -1.83 -11.97
N GLU A 113 -9.80 -2.59 -12.82
CA GLU A 113 -10.34 -3.76 -13.53
C GLU A 113 -10.78 -4.91 -12.59
N ARG A 114 -10.48 -4.78 -11.29
CA ARG A 114 -10.87 -5.74 -10.27
C ARG A 114 -11.97 -5.23 -9.35
N ARG A 115 -12.11 -3.92 -9.11
CA ARG A 115 -12.98 -3.34 -8.06
C ARG A 115 -14.42 -3.85 -8.05
N GLU A 116 -15.00 -4.12 -9.21
CA GLU A 116 -16.41 -4.54 -9.35
C GLU A 116 -16.62 -6.06 -9.21
N LYS A 117 -15.55 -6.85 -9.02
CA LYS A 117 -15.60 -8.31 -8.92
C LYS A 117 -15.25 -8.74 -7.51
N ASP A 118 -16.17 -9.39 -6.79
CA ASP A 118 -15.88 -10.03 -5.49
C ASP A 118 -15.26 -9.09 -4.42
N ILE A 119 -16.06 -8.12 -3.97
CA ILE A 119 -15.68 -7.17 -2.90
C ILE A 119 -15.22 -7.89 -1.62
N VAL A 120 -15.85 -9.02 -1.28
CA VAL A 120 -15.51 -9.78 -0.07
C VAL A 120 -14.13 -10.40 -0.18
N GLY A 121 -13.85 -11.12 -1.27
CA GLY A 121 -12.53 -11.67 -1.52
C GLY A 121 -11.47 -10.56 -1.64
N HIS A 122 -11.87 -9.38 -2.13
CA HIS A 122 -10.98 -8.23 -2.16
C HIS A 122 -10.58 -7.72 -0.79
N PHE A 123 -11.57 -7.57 0.09
CA PHE A 123 -11.35 -7.17 1.46
C PHE A 123 -10.50 -8.19 2.22
N GLN A 124 -10.71 -9.50 2.02
CA GLN A 124 -9.90 -10.55 2.64
C GLN A 124 -8.41 -10.46 2.24
N LYS A 125 -8.14 -10.24 0.94
CA LYS A 125 -6.78 -10.08 0.43
C LYS A 125 -6.11 -8.82 0.99
N LEU A 126 -6.84 -7.70 1.02
CA LEU A 126 -6.33 -6.47 1.62
C LEU A 126 -6.10 -6.60 3.13
N SER A 127 -6.97 -7.31 3.84
CA SER A 127 -6.80 -7.58 5.27
C SER A 127 -5.53 -8.39 5.52
N THR A 128 -5.29 -9.42 4.70
CA THR A 128 -4.02 -10.17 4.72
C THR A 128 -2.84 -9.24 4.44
N MET A 129 -2.99 -8.30 3.50
CA MET A 129 -1.96 -7.32 3.20
C MET A 129 -1.62 -6.43 4.40
N VAL A 130 -2.64 -5.94 5.10
CA VAL A 130 -2.48 -5.15 6.33
C VAL A 130 -1.82 -5.97 7.42
N TYR A 131 -2.22 -7.23 7.61
CA TYR A 131 -1.65 -8.08 8.65
C TYR A 131 -0.16 -8.39 8.41
N GLN A 132 0.27 -8.78 7.21
CA GLN A 132 1.71 -9.00 7.01
C GLN A 132 2.51 -7.70 7.07
N LEU A 133 1.87 -6.55 6.75
CA LEU A 133 2.48 -5.25 6.98
C LEU A 133 2.74 -5.01 8.48
N THR A 134 1.82 -5.38 9.37
CA THR A 134 2.05 -5.25 10.82
C THR A 134 3.19 -6.16 11.27
N GLN A 135 3.17 -7.42 10.87
CA GLN A 135 4.23 -8.40 11.19
C GLN A 135 5.61 -7.92 10.75
N ARG A 136 5.71 -7.31 9.56
CA ARG A 136 6.99 -6.80 9.04
C ARG A 136 7.58 -5.66 9.90
N PHE A 137 6.73 -4.87 10.55
CA PHE A 137 7.16 -3.71 11.34
C PHE A 137 7.16 -3.92 12.85
N GLN A 138 6.67 -5.06 13.34
CA GLN A 138 6.65 -5.43 14.77
C GLN A 138 8.02 -5.29 15.44
N GLN A 139 9.09 -5.70 14.77
CA GLN A 139 10.47 -5.61 15.29
C GLN A 139 11.21 -4.33 14.88
N SER A 140 10.54 -3.38 14.21
CA SER A 140 11.18 -2.19 13.64
C SER A 140 11.15 -0.95 14.56
N GLY A 141 10.72 -1.10 15.82
CA GLY A 141 10.66 -0.01 16.81
C GLY A 141 9.48 0.96 16.63
N TYR A 142 8.54 0.67 15.72
CA TYR A 142 7.29 1.42 15.58
C TYR A 142 6.21 0.79 16.48
N SER A 143 5.40 1.61 17.12
CA SER A 143 4.38 1.16 18.07
C SER A 143 3.03 0.86 17.42
N TYR A 144 2.68 1.52 16.31
CA TYR A 144 1.40 1.33 15.63
C TYR A 144 1.37 1.86 14.19
N LEU A 145 0.44 1.30 13.42
CA LEU A 145 -0.08 1.90 12.19
C LEU A 145 -1.21 2.87 12.54
N GLN A 146 -1.06 4.14 12.19
CA GLN A 146 -2.10 5.16 12.25
C GLN A 146 -2.90 5.15 10.94
N CYS A 147 -4.18 4.84 11.03
CA CYS A 147 -5.12 4.90 9.91
C CYS A 147 -5.86 6.24 9.87
N GLY A 148 -6.64 6.46 8.80
CA GLY A 148 -7.56 7.60 8.68
C GLY A 148 -8.58 7.65 9.82
N LYS A 149 -8.93 8.86 10.27
CA LYS A 149 -9.86 9.08 11.40
C LYS A 149 -11.34 9.22 10.98
N ASN A 150 -11.65 9.01 9.70
CA ASN A 150 -13.02 9.13 9.19
C ASN A 150 -13.85 7.87 9.49
N GLU A 151 -15.18 8.01 9.47
CA GLU A 151 -16.13 6.93 9.78
C GLU A 151 -16.00 5.73 8.85
N THR A 152 -15.68 5.95 7.57
CA THR A 152 -15.42 4.86 6.62
C THR A 152 -14.24 4.00 7.06
N THR A 153 -13.16 4.64 7.52
CA THR A 153 -11.98 3.94 8.02
C THR A 153 -12.30 3.16 9.29
N LYS A 154 -13.07 3.74 10.22
CA LYS A 154 -13.52 3.01 11.42
C LYS A 154 -14.35 1.78 11.09
N LYS A 155 -15.26 1.88 10.11
CA LYS A 155 -16.04 0.72 9.63
C LYS A 155 -15.12 -0.37 9.06
N LEU A 156 -14.15 0.00 8.23
CA LEU A 156 -13.15 -0.94 7.69
C LEU A 156 -12.30 -1.57 8.79
N LEU A 157 -11.88 -0.81 9.80
CA LEU A 157 -11.14 -1.33 10.95
C LEU A 157 -11.96 -2.31 11.80
N ARG A 158 -13.26 -2.07 11.98
CA ARG A 158 -14.16 -3.04 12.64
C ARG A 158 -14.23 -4.36 11.87
N LEU A 159 -14.32 -4.29 10.54
CA LEU A 159 -14.30 -5.49 9.70
C LEU A 159 -12.94 -6.21 9.78
N TYR A 160 -11.85 -5.45 9.77
CA TYR A 160 -10.50 -6.00 9.89
C TYR A 160 -10.28 -6.66 11.26
N HIS A 161 -10.76 -6.03 12.35
CA HIS A 161 -10.70 -6.61 13.69
C HIS A 161 -11.43 -7.95 13.77
N ARG A 162 -12.65 -8.04 13.20
CA ARG A 162 -13.38 -9.32 13.09
C ARG A 162 -12.61 -10.36 12.29
N MET A 163 -11.93 -9.95 11.22
CA MET A 163 -11.06 -10.83 10.44
C MET A 163 -9.87 -11.32 11.25
N CYS A 164 -9.25 -10.46 12.07
CA CYS A 164 -8.13 -10.88 12.93
C CYS A 164 -8.57 -11.97 13.91
N ILE A 165 -9.71 -11.76 14.59
CA ILE A 165 -10.29 -12.77 15.49
C ILE A 165 -10.58 -14.08 14.75
N ARG A 166 -11.25 -14.01 13.59
CA ARG A 166 -11.63 -15.19 12.81
C ARG A 166 -10.42 -16.02 12.35
N ASN A 167 -9.31 -15.37 12.01
CA ASN A 167 -8.10 -16.03 11.50
C ASN A 167 -7.05 -16.24 12.60
N GLU A 168 -7.37 -15.96 13.86
CA GLU A 168 -6.44 -16.07 15.00
C GLU A 168 -5.16 -15.26 14.80
N TRP A 169 -5.27 -14.11 14.14
CA TRP A 169 -4.16 -13.19 13.93
C TRP A 169 -3.91 -12.37 15.19
N ASP A 170 -2.68 -12.46 15.69
CA ASP A 170 -2.19 -11.61 16.77
C ASP A 170 -2.01 -10.16 16.26
N SER A 171 -3.09 -9.38 16.35
CA SER A 171 -3.16 -8.00 15.89
C SER A 171 -4.15 -7.22 16.76
N MET A 172 -3.66 -6.31 17.59
CA MET A 172 -4.49 -5.46 18.43
C MET A 172 -5.01 -4.24 17.63
N VAL A 173 -6.32 -4.13 17.49
CA VAL A 173 -6.98 -3.06 16.71
C VAL A 173 -7.77 -2.13 17.63
N ASP A 174 -7.38 -0.85 17.65
CA ASP A 174 -8.14 0.21 18.33
C ASP A 174 -8.90 1.02 17.28
N VAL A 175 -10.20 0.73 17.19
CA VAL A 175 -11.11 1.36 16.23
C VAL A 175 -11.33 2.84 16.56
N GLU A 176 -11.37 3.22 17.83
CA GLU A 176 -11.73 4.57 18.24
C GLU A 176 -10.62 5.57 17.94
N THR A 177 -9.36 5.16 18.12
CA THR A 177 -8.20 5.98 17.77
C THR A 177 -7.67 5.71 16.34
N SER A 178 -8.32 4.82 15.59
CA SER A 178 -7.94 4.37 14.25
C SER A 178 -6.50 3.82 14.20
N ARG A 179 -6.16 2.91 15.11
CA ARG A 179 -4.81 2.32 15.23
C ARG A 179 -4.83 0.81 15.09
N ILE A 180 -3.74 0.29 14.54
CA ILE A 180 -3.39 -1.13 14.59
C ILE A 180 -2.02 -1.20 15.24
N TYR A 181 -1.91 -1.80 16.42
CA TYR A 181 -0.64 -1.88 17.15
C TYR A 181 0.28 -2.91 16.49
N LEU A 182 1.58 -2.64 16.58
CA LEU A 182 2.67 -3.42 15.98
C LEU A 182 3.38 -4.25 17.04
#